data_AF-A0A816YAF4-F1
#
_entry.id   AF-A0A816YAF4-F1
#
_cell.length_a   1.000
_cell.length_b   1.000
_cell.length_c   1.000
_cell.angle_alpha   90.00
_cell.angle_beta   90.00
_cell.angle_gamma   90.00
#
_symmetry.space_group_name_H-M   'P 1'
#
loop_
_entity.id
_entity.type
_entity.pdbx_description
1 polymer ?
#
loop_
_entity_poly.entity_id
_entity_poly.type
_entity_poly.pdbx_seq_one_letter_code
_entity_poly.pdbx_strand_id
1 'polypeptide(L)'
;MTATDLKYLSKTAVSIEENVNQKGRPPNERYPFQKQHPQTTAYLMLKYSNLHLPILYGPQIPRRDRDKTRERYSRTLLTPFVPWRTDADLCDFNRTWEDALKSRQHLISTYSWKIIENIQLLHEYKKDRDEHLLQVIAESQVENDAIDPVLLPANQGVDGEYDIDDSDQLLELLGNLDEYTTTTANANKSQQKINIFKKLSKQSKTSDDSVI
;
A
#
# COMPACT_ATOMS: atom_id res chain seq x y z
N MET A 1 8.35 41.96 19.02
CA MET A 1 9.57 41.23 18.59
C MET A 1 10.69 41.61 19.53
N THR A 2 11.24 40.65 20.28
CA THR A 2 12.33 40.88 21.23
C THR A 2 13.67 40.92 20.50
N ALA A 3 14.66 41.63 21.05
CA ALA A 3 16.00 41.76 20.43
C ALA A 3 16.70 40.41 20.16
N THR A 4 16.29 39.35 20.87
CA THR A 4 16.69 37.97 20.65
C THR A 4 16.22 37.40 19.31
N ASP A 5 15.03 37.75 18.83
CA ASP A 5 14.48 37.24 17.55
C ASP A 5 15.23 37.82 16.35
N LEU A 6 15.67 39.08 16.45
CA LEU A 6 16.45 39.75 15.39
C LEU A 6 17.85 39.14 15.21
N LYS A 7 18.41 38.51 16.25
CA LYS A 7 19.73 37.86 16.20
C LYS A 7 19.74 36.61 15.31
N TYR A 8 18.60 35.93 15.17
CA TYR A 8 18.47 34.76 14.30
C TYR A 8 18.19 35.15 12.84
N LEU A 9 17.68 36.35 12.60
CA LEU A 9 17.41 36.89 11.25
C LEU A 9 18.67 37.51 10.61
N SER A 10 19.53 38.17 11.40
CA SER A 10 20.72 38.85 10.86
C SER A 10 21.88 37.91 10.52
N LYS A 11 21.91 36.69 11.07
CA LYS A 11 22.94 35.68 10.76
C LYS A 11 22.80 35.03 9.38
N THR A 12 21.71 35.27 8.65
CA THR A 12 21.43 34.60 7.37
C THR A 12 21.90 35.40 6.14
N ALA A 13 22.28 36.68 6.31
CA ALA A 13 22.71 37.54 5.20
C ALA A 13 24.23 37.61 5.00
N VAL A 14 25.03 36.92 5.84
CA VAL A 14 26.49 36.98 5.77
C VAL A 14 27.04 35.57 5.60
N SER A 15 27.64 35.35 4.42
CA SER A 15 28.62 34.34 4.03
C SER A 15 28.33 32.87 4.35
N ILE A 16 28.19 32.11 3.26
CA ILE A 16 28.40 30.66 3.20
C ILE A 16 29.86 30.40 3.59
N GLU A 17 30.15 30.29 4.88
CA GLU A 17 31.37 29.65 5.37
C GLU A 17 30.98 28.31 5.94
N GLU A 18 31.28 27.26 5.19
CA GLU A 18 31.06 25.87 5.54
C GLU A 18 31.83 25.54 6.83
N ASN A 19 31.12 25.56 7.95
CA ASN A 19 31.68 25.10 9.21
C ASN A 19 31.58 23.57 9.25
N VAL A 20 32.67 22.91 8.83
CA VAL A 20 32.80 21.45 8.55
C VAL A 20 32.64 20.53 9.79
N ASN A 21 32.23 21.04 10.95
CA ASN A 21 32.19 20.29 12.21
C ASN A 21 30.80 20.19 12.88
N GLN A 22 29.72 20.10 12.11
CA GLN A 22 28.40 19.76 12.67
C GLN A 22 28.18 18.24 12.62
N LYS A 23 28.35 17.56 13.77
CA LYS A 23 27.86 16.18 13.93
C LYS A 23 26.33 16.19 13.91
N GLY A 24 25.73 15.46 12.96
CA GLY A 24 24.29 15.28 12.85
C GLY A 24 23.78 15.33 11.41
N ARG A 25 22.47 15.12 11.22
CA ARG A 25 21.84 15.34 9.92
C ARG A 25 21.96 16.82 9.54
N PRO A 26 22.46 17.17 8.34
CA PRO A 26 22.56 18.57 7.93
C PRO A 26 21.17 19.22 7.96
N PRO A 27 21.07 20.49 8.40
CA PRO A 27 19.80 21.20 8.39
C PRO A 27 19.30 21.37 6.96
N ASN A 28 18.00 21.20 6.76
CA ASN A 28 17.36 21.45 5.46
C ASN A 28 17.49 22.93 5.07
N GLU A 29 17.60 23.19 3.76
CA GLU A 29 17.63 24.54 3.18
C GLU A 29 16.35 25.30 3.51
N ARG A 30 16.48 26.58 3.92
CA ARG A 30 15.36 27.45 4.31
C ARG A 30 15.32 28.69 3.42
N TYR A 31 14.14 29.05 2.96
CA TYR A 31 13.92 30.18 2.07
C TYR A 31 12.84 31.11 2.63
N PRO A 32 13.03 32.44 2.60
CA PRO A 32 11.96 33.38 2.92
C PRO A 32 10.90 33.38 1.82
N PHE A 33 9.66 33.74 2.18
CA PHE A 33 8.65 34.04 1.17
C PHE A 33 9.03 35.29 0.37
N GLN A 34 8.44 35.42 -0.83
CA GLN A 34 8.52 36.66 -1.59
C GLN A 34 7.97 37.82 -0.78
N LYS A 35 8.60 39.01 -0.85
CA LYS A 35 8.23 40.19 -0.03
C LYS A 35 6.75 40.58 -0.07
N GLN A 36 6.04 40.20 -1.12
CA GLN A 36 4.63 40.51 -1.34
C GLN A 36 3.67 39.50 -0.67
N HIS A 37 4.18 38.39 -0.13
CA HIS A 37 3.37 37.34 0.45
C HIS A 37 2.90 37.73 1.87
N PRO A 38 1.63 37.51 2.23
CA PRO A 38 1.08 37.91 3.53
C PRO A 38 1.80 37.27 4.73
N GLN A 39 2.42 36.10 4.53
CA GLN A 39 3.11 35.34 5.58
C GLN A 39 4.63 35.57 5.63
N THR A 40 5.17 36.54 4.90
CA THR A 40 6.62 36.76 4.78
C THR A 40 7.33 36.99 6.11
N THR A 41 6.70 37.69 7.04
CA THR A 41 7.30 38.03 8.34
C THR A 41 7.20 36.90 9.34
N ALA A 42 6.23 35.99 9.19
CA ALA A 42 5.89 34.99 10.20
C ALA A 42 6.41 33.58 9.89
N TYR A 43 6.63 33.24 8.61
CA TYR A 43 6.94 31.88 8.20
C TYR A 43 8.16 31.82 7.27
N LEU A 44 8.82 30.66 7.25
CA LEU A 44 9.91 30.33 6.31
C LEU A 44 9.55 29.04 5.58
N MET A 45 9.90 28.96 4.30
CA MET A 45 9.77 27.74 3.51
C MET A 45 10.96 26.83 3.78
N LEU A 46 10.69 25.57 4.09
CA LEU A 46 11.70 24.53 4.23
C LEU A 46 11.73 23.70 2.96
N LYS A 47 12.88 23.61 2.31
CA LYS A 47 13.07 22.69 1.18
C LYS A 47 13.49 21.33 1.72
N TYR A 48 12.70 20.32 1.44
CA TYR A 48 13.06 18.94 1.77
C TYR A 48 14.14 18.45 0.82
N SER A 49 15.23 17.94 1.39
CA SER A 49 16.38 17.40 0.65
C SER A 49 16.19 15.94 0.18
N ASN A 50 15.20 15.24 0.75
CA ASN A 50 14.96 13.83 0.48
C ASN A 50 13.80 13.62 -0.50
N LEU A 51 13.83 12.47 -1.19
CA LEU A 51 12.73 11.97 -1.99
C LEU A 51 11.48 11.80 -1.10
N HIS A 52 10.39 12.48 -1.46
CA HIS A 52 9.11 12.37 -0.76
C HIS A 52 8.21 11.39 -1.51
N LEU A 53 7.72 10.36 -0.81
CA LEU A 53 6.71 9.45 -1.33
C LEU A 53 5.33 10.02 -0.97
N PRO A 54 4.56 10.55 -1.93
CA PRO A 54 3.21 11.01 -1.63
C PRO A 54 2.33 9.83 -1.26
N ILE A 55 1.82 9.82 -0.03
CA ILE A 55 0.79 8.88 0.41
C ILE A 55 -0.56 9.50 0.04
N LEU A 56 -1.29 8.84 -0.86
CA LEU A 56 -2.64 9.25 -1.23
C LEU A 56 -3.61 8.69 -0.19
N TYR A 57 -4.28 9.59 0.52
CA TYR A 57 -5.34 9.22 1.45
C TYR A 57 -6.70 9.28 0.74
N GLY A 58 -7.49 8.21 0.87
CA GLY A 58 -8.82 8.10 0.29
C GLY A 58 -9.01 6.83 -0.54
N PRO A 59 -10.10 6.77 -1.32
CA PRO A 59 -10.37 5.64 -2.21
C PRO A 59 -9.25 5.43 -3.22
N GLN A 60 -9.02 4.16 -3.59
CA GLN A 60 -7.99 3.82 -4.56
C GLN A 60 -8.25 4.53 -5.90
N ILE A 61 -7.18 5.02 -6.53
CA ILE A 61 -7.27 5.60 -7.87
C ILE A 61 -7.65 4.48 -8.85
N PRO A 62 -8.75 4.62 -9.61
CA PRO A 62 -9.16 3.60 -10.57
C PRO A 62 -8.09 3.32 -11.62
N ARG A 63 -8.15 2.16 -12.27
CA ARG A 63 -7.28 1.88 -13.41
C ARG A 63 -7.72 2.66 -14.65
N ARG A 64 -6.76 2.95 -15.53
CA ARG A 64 -7.00 3.64 -16.81
C ARG A 64 -7.61 2.74 -17.89
N ASP A 65 -7.30 1.45 -17.85
CA ASP A 65 -7.67 0.44 -18.85
C ASP A 65 -9.16 0.07 -18.87
N ARG A 66 -9.90 0.37 -17.80
CA ARG A 66 -11.32 0.06 -17.67
C ARG A 66 -12.21 1.21 -18.15
N ASP A 67 -12.95 0.98 -19.23
CA ASP A 67 -13.86 1.97 -19.82
C ASP A 67 -14.97 2.41 -18.84
N LYS A 68 -15.54 1.46 -18.09
CA LYS A 68 -16.57 1.75 -17.07
C LYS A 68 -16.10 2.77 -16.02
N THR A 69 -14.79 2.83 -15.73
CA THR A 69 -14.22 3.71 -14.69
C THR A 69 -13.47 4.92 -15.25
N ARG A 70 -13.52 5.17 -16.56
CA ARG A 70 -12.73 6.20 -17.24
C ARG A 70 -13.03 7.61 -16.74
N GLU A 71 -14.31 7.96 -16.56
CA GLU A 71 -14.72 9.26 -16.02
C GLU A 71 -14.26 9.44 -14.56
N ARG A 72 -14.40 8.39 -13.74
CA ARG A 72 -13.94 8.39 -12.35
C ARG A 72 -12.41 8.55 -12.28
N TYR A 73 -11.67 7.83 -13.13
CA TYR A 73 -10.21 7.94 -13.25
C TYR A 73 -9.80 9.38 -13.57
N SER A 74 -10.40 9.99 -14.59
CA SER A 74 -10.08 11.36 -15.01
C SER A 74 -10.34 12.38 -13.90
N ARG A 75 -11.49 12.29 -13.22
CA ARG A 75 -11.81 13.15 -12.07
C ARG A 75 -10.81 12.98 -10.93
N THR A 76 -10.48 11.74 -10.61
CA THR A 76 -9.53 11.41 -9.53
C THR A 76 -8.12 11.88 -9.85
N LEU A 77 -7.70 11.95 -11.12
CA LEU A 77 -6.41 12.51 -11.50
C LEU A 77 -6.39 14.03 -11.50
N LEU A 78 -7.43 14.67 -11.99
CA LEU A 78 -7.48 16.14 -12.06
C LEU A 78 -7.41 16.77 -10.66
N THR A 79 -8.08 16.17 -9.67
CA THR A 79 -8.22 16.72 -8.32
C THR A 79 -6.88 16.95 -7.59
N PRO A 80 -5.94 16.00 -7.51
CA PRO A 80 -4.66 16.20 -6.83
C PRO A 80 -3.54 16.72 -7.75
N PHE A 81 -3.63 16.52 -9.07
CA PHE A 81 -2.50 16.76 -9.98
C PHE A 81 -2.62 18.03 -10.81
N VAL A 82 -3.80 18.64 -10.91
CA VAL A 82 -3.99 19.95 -11.54
C VAL A 82 -4.17 20.99 -10.44
N PRO A 83 -3.53 22.18 -10.52
CA PRO A 83 -3.82 23.26 -9.58
C PRO A 83 -5.21 23.83 -9.86
N TRP A 84 -6.07 23.88 -8.84
CA TRP A 84 -7.43 24.43 -8.95
C TRP A 84 -7.77 25.29 -7.73
N ARG A 85 -8.68 26.25 -7.93
CA ARG A 85 -9.30 27.05 -6.86
C ARG A 85 -10.82 26.89 -6.86
N THR A 86 -11.38 26.62 -8.03
CA THR A 86 -12.80 26.39 -8.26
C THR A 86 -12.99 25.06 -8.99
N ASP A 87 -14.20 24.52 -8.94
CA ASP A 87 -14.59 23.31 -9.68
C ASP A 87 -14.45 23.47 -11.20
N ALA A 88 -14.73 24.67 -11.72
CA ALA A 88 -14.55 25.02 -13.13
C ALA A 88 -13.08 24.89 -13.61
N ASP A 89 -12.11 25.07 -12.72
CA ASP A 89 -10.69 24.87 -13.07
C ASP A 89 -10.39 23.40 -13.39
N LEU A 90 -11.17 22.46 -12.82
CA LEU A 90 -11.03 21.03 -13.05
C LEU A 90 -11.85 20.57 -14.25
N CYS A 91 -13.15 20.89 -14.29
CA CYS A 91 -14.04 20.48 -15.36
C CYS A 91 -15.14 21.52 -15.59
N ASP A 92 -15.32 21.91 -16.85
CA ASP A 92 -16.39 22.81 -17.27
C ASP A 92 -17.73 22.07 -17.33
N PHE A 93 -18.84 22.74 -16.99
CA PHE A 93 -20.18 22.12 -16.90
C PHE A 93 -20.64 21.35 -18.14
N ASN A 94 -20.13 21.69 -19.33
CA ASN A 94 -20.52 21.08 -20.61
C ASN A 94 -19.50 20.08 -21.14
N ARG A 95 -18.53 19.64 -20.33
CA ARG A 95 -17.48 18.70 -20.74
C ARG A 95 -17.47 17.44 -19.90
N THR A 96 -17.00 16.35 -20.50
CA THR A 96 -16.70 15.10 -19.80
C THR A 96 -15.40 15.25 -19.01
N TRP A 97 -15.22 14.45 -17.96
CA TRP A 97 -13.99 14.46 -17.19
C TRP A 97 -12.81 13.97 -18.03
N GLU A 98 -13.03 13.03 -18.97
CA GLU A 98 -12.00 12.60 -19.91
C GLU A 98 -11.50 13.74 -20.80
N ASP A 99 -12.40 14.53 -21.39
CA ASP A 99 -12.01 15.66 -22.25
C ASP A 99 -11.35 16.77 -21.43
N ALA A 100 -11.84 17.00 -20.20
CA ALA A 100 -11.21 17.91 -19.27
C ALA A 100 -9.77 17.48 -18.95
N LEU A 101 -9.53 16.19 -18.68
CA LEU A 101 -8.19 15.66 -18.44
C LEU A 101 -7.29 15.88 -19.65
N LYS A 102 -7.73 15.50 -20.86
CA LYS A 102 -6.97 15.69 -22.11
C LYS A 102 -6.55 17.15 -22.30
N SER A 103 -7.49 18.09 -22.11
CA SER A 103 -7.20 19.52 -22.29
C SER A 103 -6.22 20.07 -21.26
N ARG A 104 -6.20 19.51 -20.05
CA ARG A 104 -5.41 19.99 -18.90
C ARG A 104 -4.14 19.18 -18.62
N GLN A 105 -3.80 18.19 -19.45
CA GLN A 105 -2.59 17.35 -19.26
C GLN A 105 -1.29 18.16 -19.16
N HIS A 106 -1.22 19.28 -19.88
CA HIS A 106 -0.07 20.17 -19.89
C HIS A 106 0.17 20.90 -18.57
N LEU A 107 -0.85 20.98 -17.70
CA LEU A 107 -0.75 21.56 -16.35
C LEU A 107 -0.17 20.57 -15.34
N ILE A 108 -0.21 19.28 -15.65
CA ILE A 108 0.33 18.23 -14.79
C ILE A 108 1.84 18.16 -15.00
N SER A 109 2.59 18.29 -13.90
CA SER A 109 4.05 18.24 -13.95
C SER A 109 4.58 16.89 -14.44
N THR A 110 5.77 16.87 -15.03
CA THR A 110 6.43 15.62 -15.46
C THR A 110 6.69 14.67 -14.28
N TYR A 111 6.96 15.19 -13.09
CA TYR A 111 7.09 14.39 -11.87
C TYR A 111 5.76 13.75 -11.46
N SER A 112 4.66 14.51 -11.53
CA SER A 112 3.31 14.02 -11.25
C SER A 112 2.91 12.92 -12.24
N TRP A 113 3.25 13.05 -13.53
CA TRP A 113 3.02 12.00 -14.52
C TRP A 113 3.73 10.68 -14.17
N LYS A 114 4.97 10.73 -13.69
CA LYS A 114 5.67 9.52 -13.21
C LYS A 114 4.93 8.85 -12.05
N ILE A 115 4.35 9.63 -11.14
CA ILE A 115 3.53 9.09 -10.04
C ILE A 115 2.29 8.39 -10.62
N ILE A 116 1.59 9.03 -11.57
CA ILE A 116 0.40 8.48 -12.23
C ILE A 116 0.72 7.16 -12.95
N GLU A 117 1.84 7.11 -13.68
CA GLU A 117 2.34 5.90 -14.35
C GLU A 117 2.66 4.79 -13.35
N ASN A 118 3.34 5.12 -12.24
CA ASN A 118 3.64 4.16 -11.19
C ASN A 118 2.37 3.58 -10.54
N ILE A 119 1.32 4.40 -10.36
CA ILE A 119 0.03 3.91 -9.85
C ILE A 119 -0.57 2.89 -10.82
N GLN A 120 -0.53 3.16 -12.12
CA GLN A 120 -1.00 2.23 -13.15
C GLN A 120 -0.15 0.94 -13.18
N LEU A 121 1.16 1.05 -13.01
CA LEU A 121 2.06 -0.10 -12.94
C LEU A 121 1.78 -0.97 -11.71
N LEU A 122 1.57 -0.37 -10.53
CA LEU A 122 1.22 -1.10 -9.30
C LEU A 122 -0.07 -1.90 -9.47
N HIS A 123 -1.03 -1.33 -10.19
CA HIS A 123 -2.25 -2.01 -10.57
C HIS A 123 -1.95 -3.25 -11.40
N GLU A 124 -1.15 -3.13 -12.46
CA GLU A 124 -0.75 -4.23 -13.35
C GLU A 124 -0.09 -5.37 -12.59
N TYR A 125 0.91 -5.07 -11.75
CA TYR A 125 1.56 -6.06 -10.89
C TYR A 125 0.59 -6.74 -9.92
N LYS A 126 -0.37 -6.00 -9.34
CA LYS A 126 -1.38 -6.60 -8.47
C LYS A 126 -2.18 -7.66 -9.22
N LYS A 127 -2.61 -7.37 -10.45
CA LYS A 127 -3.36 -8.32 -11.28
C LYS A 127 -2.54 -9.57 -11.58
N ASP A 128 -1.30 -9.42 -12.03
CA ASP A 128 -0.45 -10.57 -12.38
C ASP A 128 -0.16 -11.46 -11.17
N ARG A 129 0.08 -10.84 -10.00
CA ARG A 129 0.27 -11.54 -8.74
C ARG A 129 -0.99 -12.31 -8.33
N ASP A 130 -2.16 -11.67 -8.42
CA ASP A 130 -3.42 -12.27 -8.00
C ASP A 130 -3.82 -13.41 -8.96
N GLU A 131 -3.54 -13.29 -10.27
CA GLU A 131 -3.70 -14.35 -11.26
C GLU A 131 -2.79 -15.55 -10.98
N HIS A 132 -1.51 -15.31 -10.69
CA HIS A 132 -0.58 -16.36 -10.30
C HIS A 132 -0.99 -17.06 -9.00
N LEU A 133 -1.49 -16.31 -8.01
CA LEU A 133 -2.00 -16.88 -6.76
C LEU A 133 -3.18 -17.82 -7.01
N LEU A 134 -4.14 -17.38 -7.84
CA LEU A 134 -5.31 -18.19 -8.21
C LEU A 134 -4.89 -19.48 -8.93
N GLN A 135 -3.89 -19.41 -9.80
CA GLN A 135 -3.34 -20.58 -10.47
C GLN A 135 -2.74 -21.58 -9.48
N VAL A 136 -1.89 -21.13 -8.55
CA VAL A 136 -1.29 -22.00 -7.53
C VAL A 136 -2.35 -22.64 -6.64
N ILE A 137 -3.40 -21.90 -6.27
CA ILE A 137 -4.54 -22.44 -5.51
C ILE A 137 -5.26 -23.52 -6.33
N ALA A 138 -5.55 -23.28 -7.61
CA ALA A 138 -6.21 -24.26 -8.47
C ALA A 138 -5.37 -25.53 -8.63
N GLU A 139 -4.06 -25.41 -8.88
CA GLU A 139 -3.13 -26.55 -9.00
C GLU A 139 -3.07 -27.37 -7.69
N SER A 140 -3.06 -26.70 -6.54
CA SER A 140 -3.06 -27.38 -5.23
C SER A 140 -4.34 -28.18 -4.93
N GLN A 141 -5.48 -27.77 -5.50
CA GLN A 141 -6.76 -28.49 -5.39
C GLN A 141 -6.79 -29.71 -6.33
N VAL A 142 -6.10 -29.66 -7.47
CA VAL A 142 -6.01 -30.79 -8.41
C VAL A 142 -5.09 -31.91 -7.90
N GLU A 143 -4.05 -31.60 -7.12
CA GLU A 143 -3.16 -32.62 -6.55
C GLU A 143 -3.68 -33.28 -5.26
N ASN A 144 -4.73 -32.74 -4.62
CA ASN A 144 -5.33 -33.29 -3.41
C ASN A 144 -6.81 -33.66 -3.63
N ASP A 145 -7.08 -34.76 -4.34
CA ASP A 145 -8.40 -35.42 -4.39
C ASP A 145 -8.80 -36.11 -3.04
N ALA A 146 -8.41 -35.51 -1.91
CA ALA A 146 -8.84 -35.91 -0.57
C ALA A 146 -9.17 -34.68 0.31
N ILE A 147 -9.70 -33.61 -0.29
CA ILE A 147 -10.25 -32.48 0.46
C ILE A 147 -11.72 -32.79 0.81
N ASP A 148 -12.02 -32.79 2.11
CA ASP A 148 -13.33 -33.04 2.70
C ASP A 148 -14.38 -32.03 2.13
N PRO A 149 -15.53 -32.51 1.60
CA PRO A 149 -16.57 -31.67 1.00
C PRO A 149 -17.18 -30.60 1.93
N VAL A 150 -16.85 -30.60 3.21
CA VAL A 150 -17.22 -29.54 4.17
C VAL A 150 -16.54 -28.19 3.86
N LEU A 151 -15.47 -28.16 3.06
CA LEU A 151 -14.69 -26.94 2.79
C LEU A 151 -15.12 -26.14 1.53
N LEU A 152 -16.20 -26.53 0.85
CA LEU A 152 -16.73 -25.73 -0.26
C LEU A 152 -17.65 -24.61 0.27
N PRO A 153 -17.43 -23.33 -0.09
CA PRO A 153 -18.32 -22.26 0.31
C PRO A 153 -19.66 -22.43 -0.39
N ALA A 154 -20.73 -22.51 0.39
CA ALA A 154 -22.12 -22.68 -0.07
C ALA A 154 -22.68 -21.48 -0.88
N ASN A 155 -21.85 -20.49 -1.21
CA ASN A 155 -22.29 -19.21 -1.76
C ASN A 155 -21.73 -19.01 -3.17
N GLN A 156 -22.14 -19.85 -4.12
CA GLN A 156 -21.98 -19.57 -5.53
C GLN A 156 -23.33 -19.13 -6.10
N GLY A 157 -23.64 -17.85 -5.84
CA GLY A 157 -24.70 -17.12 -6.53
C GLY A 157 -24.33 -16.93 -8.00
N VAL A 158 -25.32 -17.11 -8.86
CA VAL A 158 -25.23 -17.19 -10.31
C VAL A 158 -25.24 -15.79 -10.93
N ASP A 159 -24.17 -15.03 -10.74
CA ASP A 159 -23.93 -13.75 -11.42
C ASP A 159 -22.49 -13.28 -11.17
N GLY A 160 -21.61 -13.58 -12.14
CA GLY A 160 -20.19 -13.24 -12.09
C GLY A 160 -19.88 -11.76 -12.26
N GLU A 161 -20.15 -10.95 -11.23
CA GLU A 161 -19.55 -9.62 -11.08
C GLU A 161 -18.97 -9.49 -9.67
N TYR A 162 -17.77 -10.03 -9.47
CA TYR A 162 -16.98 -9.73 -8.26
C TYR A 162 -16.38 -8.33 -8.41
N ASP A 163 -16.92 -7.36 -7.66
CA ASP A 163 -16.29 -6.06 -7.46
C ASP A 163 -15.05 -6.23 -6.56
N ILE A 164 -13.88 -6.11 -7.17
CA ILE A 164 -12.54 -6.34 -6.57
C ILE A 164 -12.14 -5.26 -5.52
N ASP A 165 -13.06 -4.34 -5.17
CA ASP A 165 -12.83 -3.36 -4.08
C ASP A 165 -13.05 -3.96 -2.68
N ASP A 166 -13.65 -5.15 -2.55
CA ASP A 166 -13.75 -5.91 -1.29
C ASP A 166 -12.44 -6.65 -0.95
N SER A 167 -11.39 -5.85 -0.71
CA SER A 167 -10.10 -6.31 -0.16
C SER A 167 -10.26 -7.03 1.19
N ASP A 168 -11.36 -6.73 1.88
CA ASP A 168 -11.68 -7.21 3.22
C ASP A 168 -11.96 -8.71 3.22
N GLN A 169 -12.58 -9.26 2.17
CA GLN A 169 -12.88 -10.69 2.05
C GLN A 169 -11.60 -11.52 1.83
N LEU A 170 -10.61 -10.97 1.12
CA LEU A 170 -9.28 -11.58 0.92
C LEU A 170 -8.40 -11.49 2.17
N LEU A 171 -8.52 -10.39 2.93
CA LEU A 171 -7.84 -10.21 4.22
C LEU A 171 -8.42 -11.12 5.32
N GLU A 172 -9.73 -11.32 5.32
CA GLU A 172 -10.42 -12.27 6.20
C GLU A 172 -9.97 -13.72 5.92
N LEU A 173 -9.79 -14.08 4.64
CA LEU A 173 -9.30 -15.40 4.24
C LEU A 173 -7.84 -15.65 4.66
N LEU A 174 -6.96 -14.65 4.55
CA LEU A 174 -5.57 -14.74 4.99
C LEU A 174 -5.42 -14.72 6.52
N GLY A 175 -6.30 -14.00 7.23
CA GLY A 175 -6.31 -13.99 8.71
C GLY A 175 -6.65 -15.36 9.30
N ASN A 176 -7.49 -16.14 8.63
CA ASN A 176 -7.87 -17.48 9.06
C ASN A 176 -6.74 -18.52 8.86
N LEU A 177 -5.80 -18.30 7.93
CA LEU A 177 -4.68 -19.21 7.67
C LEU A 177 -3.71 -19.35 8.86
N ASP A 178 -3.57 -18.33 9.69
CA ASP A 178 -2.72 -18.38 10.90
C ASP A 178 -3.33 -19.24 12.02
N GLU A 179 -4.66 -19.29 12.13
CA GLU A 179 -5.35 -20.15 13.11
C GLU A 179 -5.27 -21.63 12.73
N TYR A 180 -5.39 -21.96 11.45
CA TYR A 180 -5.31 -23.35 10.99
C TYR A 180 -3.88 -23.89 11.00
N THR A 181 -2.88 -23.08 10.62
CA THR A 181 -1.46 -23.50 10.62
C THR A 181 -0.92 -23.72 12.04
N THR A 182 -1.32 -22.90 13.02
CA THR A 182 -0.94 -23.09 14.42
C THR A 182 -1.65 -24.30 15.05
N THR A 183 -2.92 -24.54 14.69
CA THR A 183 -3.69 -25.69 15.18
C THR A 183 -3.18 -27.02 14.60
N THR A 184 -2.86 -27.08 13.30
CA THR A 184 -2.25 -28.29 12.70
C THR A 184 -0.82 -28.53 13.20
N ALA A 185 -0.02 -27.49 13.42
CA ALA A 185 1.31 -27.62 14.02
C ALA A 185 1.26 -28.16 15.48
N ASN A 186 0.24 -27.79 16.24
CA ASN A 186 0.02 -28.27 17.61
C ASN A 186 -0.59 -29.68 17.69
N ALA A 187 -1.46 -30.04 16.74
CA ALA A 187 -2.00 -31.40 16.61
C ALA A 187 -0.90 -32.43 16.28
N ASN A 188 0.00 -32.08 15.36
CA ASN A 188 1.12 -32.93 14.94
C ASN A 188 2.13 -33.18 16.08
N LYS A 189 2.41 -32.18 16.94
CA LYS A 189 3.25 -32.37 18.14
C LYS A 189 2.62 -33.30 19.19
N SER A 190 1.29 -33.24 19.33
CA SER A 190 0.54 -34.08 20.28
C SER A 190 0.48 -35.54 19.81
N GLN A 191 0.27 -35.78 18.51
CA GLN A 191 0.29 -37.12 17.91
C GLN A 191 1.70 -37.74 17.91
N GLN A 192 2.76 -36.96 17.69
CA GLN A 192 4.13 -37.45 17.84
C GLN A 192 4.46 -37.87 19.28
N LYS A 193 4.04 -37.09 20.28
CA LYS A 193 4.19 -37.48 21.70
C LYS A 193 3.44 -38.76 22.05
N ILE A 194 2.21 -38.91 21.59
CA ILE A 194 1.39 -40.12 21.83
C ILE A 194 2.00 -41.35 21.14
N ASN A 195 2.53 -41.20 19.92
CA ASN A 195 3.17 -42.30 19.19
C ASN A 195 4.51 -42.73 19.82
N ILE A 196 5.29 -41.79 20.34
CA ILE A 196 6.52 -42.08 21.09
C ILE A 196 6.20 -42.83 22.39
N PHE A 197 5.18 -42.38 23.15
CA PHE A 197 4.75 -43.05 24.39
C PHE A 197 4.22 -44.47 24.15
N LYS A 198 3.41 -44.68 23.09
CA LYS A 198 2.94 -46.02 22.70
C LYS A 198 4.07 -46.95 22.27
N LYS A 199 5.12 -46.42 21.64
CA LYS A 199 6.31 -47.19 21.23
C LYS A 199 7.16 -47.62 22.42
N LEU A 200 7.35 -46.75 23.41
CA LEU A 200 8.06 -47.06 24.65
C LEU A 200 7.29 -48.05 25.55
N SER A 201 5.96 -47.94 25.62
CA SER A 201 5.12 -48.90 26.36
C SER A 201 5.07 -50.30 25.73
N LYS A 202 5.25 -50.42 24.41
CA LYS A 202 5.38 -51.73 23.74
C LYS A 202 6.73 -52.39 24.00
N GLN A 203 7.81 -51.62 24.08
CA GLN A 203 9.15 -52.16 24.36
C GLN A 203 9.32 -52.64 25.80
N SER A 204 8.62 -52.06 26.79
CA SER A 204 8.70 -52.55 28.17
C SER A 204 7.89 -53.83 28.42
N LYS A 205 6.93 -54.18 27.55
CA LYS A 205 6.11 -55.40 27.69
C LYS A 205 6.68 -56.63 27.00
N THR A 206 7.71 -56.47 26.17
CA THR A 206 8.35 -57.58 25.44
C THR A 206 9.59 -58.15 26.13
N SER A 207 10.02 -57.59 27.27
CA SER A 207 11.21 -58.06 28.00
C SER A 207 10.93 -58.95 29.21
N ASP A 208 9.66 -59.17 29.59
CA ASP A 208 9.31 -60.01 30.75
C ASP A 208 8.87 -61.44 30.41
N ASP A 209 8.72 -61.80 29.12
CA ASP A 209 8.27 -63.14 28.69
C ASP A 209 9.39 -64.02 28.09
N SER A 210 10.67 -63.77 28.39
CA SER A 210 11.79 -64.62 27.97
C SER A 210 12.71 -65.08 29.10
N VAL A 211 12.13 -65.47 30.24
CA VAL A 211 12.82 -66.30 31.24
C VAL A 211 11.89 -67.44 31.68
N ILE A 212 11.88 -68.51 30.89
CA ILE A 212 11.75 -69.90 31.36
C ILE A 212 12.72 -70.74 30.54
#